data_AF-A0A844HIR8-F1
#
_entry.id   AF-A0A844HIR8-F1
#
_cell.length_a   1.000
_cell.length_b   1.000
_cell.length_c   1.000
_cell.angle_alpha   90.00
_cell.angle_beta   90.00
_cell.angle_gamma   90.00
#
_symmetry.space_group_name_H-M   'P 1'
#
loop_
_entity.id
_entity.type
_entity.pdbx_description
1 polymer ?
#
loop_
_entity_poly.entity_id
_entity_poly.type
_entity_poly.pdbx_seq_one_letter_code
_entity_poly.pdbx_strand_id
1 'polypeptide(L)' 'MKATYDDTAFTLTGTHWSGTYPLEDLSSWLGFYRQQRDLHPKAAGKYDASIAELERLTREVDQPFGKSE' A
#
# COMPACT_ATOMS: atom_id res chain seq x y z
N MET A 1 -0.53 9.72 4.71
CA MET A 1 0.00 8.79 3.68
C MET A 1 -1.00 8.82 2.54
N LYS A 2 -0.57 8.84 1.29
CA LYS A 2 -1.44 8.69 0.13
C LYS A 2 -0.82 7.67 -0.82
N ALA A 3 -1.57 6.66 -1.22
CA ALA A 3 -1.16 5.73 -2.26
C ALA A 3 -2.02 5.90 -3.52
N THR A 4 -1.36 6.00 -4.67
CA THR A 4 -2.02 6.01 -6.00
C THR A 4 -1.42 4.92 -6.85
N TYR A 5 -2.16 4.42 -7.84
CA TYR A 5 -1.63 3.43 -8.78
C TYR A 5 -2.10 3.71 -10.20
N ASP A 6 -1.30 3.17 -11.12
CA ASP A 6 -1.52 3.11 -12.55
C ASP A 6 -1.51 1.62 -12.96
N ASP A 7 -1.70 1.29 -14.24
CA ASP A 7 -1.79 -0.10 -14.73
C ASP A 7 -0.60 -1.01 -14.37
N THR A 8 0.58 -0.45 -14.08
CA THR A 8 1.82 -1.23 -13.88
C THR A 8 2.56 -0.94 -12.58
N ALA A 9 2.23 0.17 -11.91
CA ALA A 9 2.99 0.65 -10.75
C ALA A 9 2.09 1.39 -9.76
N PHE A 10 2.51 1.41 -8.50
CA PHE A 10 1.91 2.22 -7.46
C PHE A 10 2.92 3.21 -6.90
N THR A 11 2.43 4.40 -6.57
CA THR A 11 3.20 5.48 -5.96
C THR A 11 2.73 5.71 -4.53
N LEU A 12 3.65 5.58 -3.58
CA LEU A 12 3.47 5.95 -2.19
C LEU A 12 3.99 7.37 -1.98
N THR A 13 3.12 8.25 -1.50
CA THR A 13 3.47 9.61 -1.11
C THR A 13 3.35 9.74 0.41
N GLY A 14 4.50 9.90 1.06
CA GLY A 14 4.64 10.33 2.44
C GLY A 14 4.69 11.85 2.57
N THR A 15 4.88 12.34 3.79
CA THR A 15 4.91 13.80 4.07
C THR A 15 6.11 14.52 3.44
N HIS A 16 7.25 13.83 3.32
CA HIS A 16 8.50 14.39 2.81
C HIS A 16 9.16 13.54 1.73
N TRP A 17 8.49 12.47 1.29
CA TRP A 17 9.06 11.51 0.34
C TRP A 17 7.95 10.98 -0.57
N SER A 18 8.32 10.63 -1.79
CA SER A 18 7.49 9.88 -2.72
C SER A 18 8.32 8.76 -3.32
N GLY A 19 7.71 7.60 -3.53
CA GLY A 19 8.35 6.45 -4.14
C GLY A 19 7.38 5.69 -5.03
N THR A 20 7.81 5.37 -6.25
CA THR A 20 7.05 4.60 -7.24
C THR A 20 7.64 3.21 -7.33
N TYR A 21 6.78 2.20 -7.21
CA TYR A 21 7.13 0.78 -7.16
C TYR A 21 6.21 0.00 -8.10
N PRO A 22 6.65 -1.13 -8.68
CA PRO A 22 5.81 -1.91 -9.57
C PRO A 22 4.68 -2.61 -8.80
N LEU A 23 3.51 -2.77 -9.43
CA LEU A 23 2.34 -3.40 -8.80
C LEU A 23 2.55 -4.87 -8.44
N GLU A 24 3.42 -5.58 -9.16
CA GLU A 24 3.78 -6.96 -8.84
C GLU A 24 4.40 -7.09 -7.44
N ASP A 25 5.10 -6.04 -6.95
CA ASP A 25 5.69 -6.01 -5.63
C ASP A 25 4.71 -5.57 -4.54
N LEU A 26 3.47 -5.21 -4.88
CA LEU A 26 2.49 -4.69 -3.92
C LEU A 26 2.25 -5.65 -2.75
N SER A 27 2.07 -6.94 -3.05
CA SER A 27 1.88 -7.97 -2.02
C SER A 27 3.13 -8.14 -1.15
N SER A 28 4.33 -8.04 -1.74
CA SER A 28 5.61 -8.09 -1.03
C SER A 28 5.76 -6.90 -0.07
N TRP A 29 5.45 -5.68 -0.52
CA TRP A 29 5.46 -4.48 0.30
C TRP A 29 4.45 -4.54 1.45
N LEU A 30 3.24 -5.02 1.19
CA LEU A 30 2.22 -5.20 2.23
C LEU A 30 2.69 -6.18 3.32
N GLY A 31 3.28 -7.31 2.91
CA GLY A 31 3.88 -8.28 3.82
C GLY A 31 5.01 -7.68 4.64
N PHE A 32 5.90 -6.92 4.00
CA PHE A 32 7.00 -6.22 4.65
C PHE A 32 6.50 -5.24 5.71
N TYR A 33 5.56 -4.35 5.38
CA TYR A 33 5.05 -3.37 6.34
C TYR A 33 4.29 -4.01 7.50
N ARG A 34 3.54 -5.08 7.26
CA ARG A 34 2.90 -5.86 8.34
C ARG A 34 3.91 -6.48 9.28
N GLN A 35 4.99 -7.05 8.75
CA GLN A 35 6.09 -7.60 9.55
C GLN A 35 6.79 -6.49 10.34
N GLN A 36 7.07 -5.33 9.72
CA GLN A 36 7.66 -4.18 10.41
C GLN A 36 6.76 -3.65 11.53
N ARG A 37 5.43 -3.65 11.35
CA ARG A 37 4.47 -3.28 12.39
C ARG A 37 4.57 -4.20 13.61
N ASP A 38 4.70 -5.51 13.37
CA ASP A 38 4.81 -6.52 14.42
C ASP A 38 6.15 -6.42 15.18
N LEU A 39 7.25 -6.22 14.44
CA LEU A 39 8.59 -6.07 15.00
C LEU A 39 8.81 -4.73 15.72
N HIS A 40 8.10 -3.68 15.31
CA HIS A 40 8.28 -2.32 15.85
C HIS A 40 6.96 -1.73 16.38
N PRO A 41 6.40 -2.26 17.49
CA PRO A 41 5.12 -1.81 18.04
C PRO A 41 5.13 -0.34 18.45
N LYS A 42 6.28 0.22 18.85
CA LYS A 42 6.44 1.65 19.18
C LYS A 42 6.25 2.58 17.98
N ALA A 43 6.43 2.08 16.75
CA ALA A 43 6.23 2.81 15.51
C ALA A 43 5.05 2.27 14.69
N ALA A 44 4.27 1.33 15.24
CA ALA A 44 3.15 0.66 14.56
C ALA A 44 2.18 1.65 13.91
N GLY A 45 1.84 2.75 14.59
CA GLY A 45 0.94 3.77 14.05
C GLY A 45 1.45 4.47 12.78
N LYS A 46 2.77 4.50 12.53
CA LYS A 46 3.33 5.03 11.28
C LYS A 46 3.17 4.04 10.13
N TYR A 47 3.27 2.74 10.42
CA TYR A 47 3.10 1.68 9.43
C TYR A 47 1.64 1.41 9.13
N ASP A 48 0.74 1.56 10.11
CA ASP A 48 -0.70 1.27 9.95
C ASP A 48 -1.33 2.12 8.83
N ALA A 49 -0.98 3.40 8.75
CA ALA A 49 -1.41 4.27 7.66
C ALA A 49 -0.88 3.83 6.28
N SER A 50 0.31 3.21 6.21
CA SER A 50 0.87 2.70 4.94
C SER A 50 0.22 1.37 4.57
N ILE A 51 0.01 0.49 5.55
CA ILE A 51 -0.66 -0.80 5.39
C ILE A 51 -2.08 -0.58 4.90
N ALA A 52 -2.86 0.29 5.54
CA ALA A 52 -4.23 0.58 5.15
C ALA A 52 -4.35 1.08 3.70
N GLU A 53 -3.44 1.97 3.28
CA GLU A 53 -3.41 2.47 1.91
C GLU A 53 -3.01 1.38 0.90
N LEU A 54 -2.03 0.53 1.22
CA LEU A 54 -1.63 -0.59 0.37
C LEU A 54 -2.71 -1.67 0.27
N GLU A 55 -3.44 -1.95 1.36
CA GLU A 55 -4.58 -2.86 1.34
C GLU A 55 -5.72 -2.31 0.50
N ARG A 56 -6.01 -1.01 0.60
CA ARG A 56 -6.99 -0.32 -0.26
C ARG A 56 -6.60 -0.47 -1.72
N LEU A 57 -5.33 -0.20 -2.04
CA LEU A 57 -4.79 -0.28 -3.39
C LEU A 57 -4.84 -1.70 -3.95
N THR A 58 -4.54 -2.71 -3.12
CA THR A 58 -4.65 -4.13 -3.50
C THR A 58 -6.08 -4.48 -3.88
N ARG A 59 -7.08 -4.00 -3.13
CA ARG A 59 -8.50 -4.21 -3.46
C ARG A 59 -8.92 -3.50 -4.73
N GLU A 60 -8.44 -2.26 -4.93
CA GLU A 60 -8.74 -1.49 -6.14
C GLU A 60 -8.14 -2.14 -7.40
N VAL A 61 -6.93 -2.69 -7.31
CA VAL A 61 -6.26 -3.42 -8.40
C VAL A 61 -6.91 -4.78 -8.66
N ASP A 62 -7.27 -5.52 -7.59
CA ASP A 62 -7.94 -6.82 -7.68
C ASP A 62 -9.40 -6.72 -8.15
N GLN A 63 -10.02 -5.54 -8.03
CA GLN A 63 -11.30 -5.23 -8.66
C GLN A 63 -11.11 -4.41 -9.95
N PRO A 64 -10.73 -5.03 -11.09
CA PRO A 64 -10.89 -4.39 -12.38
C PRO A 64 -12.40 -4.38 -12.70
N PHE A 65 -13.11 -3.35 -12.26
CA PHE A 65 -14.50 -3.08 -12.63
C PHE A 65 -15.49 -4.26 -12.41
N GLY A 66 -15.84 -4.50 -11.14
CA GLY A 66 -17.00 -5.29 -10.74
C GLY A 66 -18.20 -4.40 -10.40
N LYS A 67 -19.06 -4.21 -11.40
CA LYS A 67 -20.39 -3.56 -11.41
C LYS A 67 -21.19 -3.65 -10.10
N SER A 68 -21.75 -2.53 -9.66
CA SER A 68 -23.06 -2.53 -9.02
C SER A 68 -24.12 -2.45 -10.13
N GLU A 69 -24.76 -3.60 -10.36
CA GLU A 69 -26.02 -3.78 -11.12
C GLU A 69 -27.21 -3.14 -10.41
#